data_AF-G8RMC1-F1
#
_entry.id   AF-G8RMC1-F1
#
_cell.length_a   1.000
_cell.length_b   1.000
_cell.length_c   1.000
_cell.angle_alpha   90.00
_cell.angle_beta   90.00
_cell.angle_gamma   90.00
#
_symmetry.space_group_name_H-M   'P 1'
#
loop_
_entity.id
_entity.type
_entity.pdbx_description
1 polymer ?
#
loop_
_entity_poly.entity_id
_entity_poly.type
_entity_poly.pdbx_seq_one_letter_code
_entity_poly.pdbx_strand_id
1 'polypeptide(L)'
;MSTDTAVHDLIVIGSGPAGYTAAIYAARAQLSPLVFEGIQFGGALMTTTEVENYPGFRDGITGPELMDQMREQALRFGADLRMEDVDAVSLEGPIKTVTVGDETYRSRAVILAMGAAARHLGVPGEEALIGMGVSTCATCDGFFFRDEDIVVVGGGDSAMEEATFLTRFARSVTIVHRREEFRASRIMLERARANEKITFLLNTQVTAIEGDPKVSDVRLRNTATGEESKLDVTGVFVAIGHDPRSELVRGQVELDDDGYVQTQPHSTATSVEGVFAAGDLVDHIYRQAITAAGTGCSASIDAERWLAEIGSAPSDEETAIPVR
;
A
#
# COMPACT_ATOMS: atom_id res chain seq x y z
N MET A 1 -11.39 23.76 -18.00
CA MET A 1 -12.16 22.60 -17.51
C MET A 1 -12.99 22.02 -18.63
N SER A 2 -12.53 20.91 -19.20
CA SER A 2 -13.33 20.06 -20.09
C SER A 2 -13.97 18.96 -19.24
N THR A 3 -15.25 18.68 -19.44
CA THR A 3 -15.95 17.64 -18.69
C THR A 3 -16.25 16.50 -19.65
N ASP A 4 -15.82 15.28 -19.31
CA ASP A 4 -16.33 14.10 -19.98
C ASP A 4 -17.83 14.01 -19.69
N THR A 5 -18.64 14.05 -20.74
CA THR A 5 -20.09 14.01 -20.62
C THR A 5 -20.60 12.62 -20.22
N ALA A 6 -19.78 11.57 -20.37
CA ALA A 6 -20.14 10.22 -19.99
C ALA A 6 -20.07 10.03 -18.47
N VAL A 7 -21.07 9.31 -17.92
CA VAL A 7 -21.03 8.81 -16.56
C VAL A 7 -20.62 7.35 -16.63
N HIS A 8 -19.41 7.05 -16.17
CA HIS A 8 -18.86 5.71 -16.11
C HIS A 8 -19.57 4.89 -15.02
N ASP A 9 -19.59 3.57 -15.18
CA ASP A 9 -20.14 2.70 -14.13
C ASP A 9 -19.20 2.67 -12.93
N LEU A 10 -17.91 2.54 -13.20
CA LEU A 10 -16.89 2.37 -12.19
C LEU A 10 -15.59 3.10 -12.58
N ILE A 11 -15.08 3.90 -11.65
CA ILE A 11 -13.70 4.39 -11.68
C ILE A 11 -12.88 3.68 -10.61
N VAL A 12 -11.64 3.30 -10.93
CA VAL A 12 -10.65 2.79 -9.99
C VAL A 12 -9.50 3.79 -9.89
N ILE A 13 -9.11 4.16 -8.67
CA ILE A 13 -8.00 5.10 -8.42
C ILE A 13 -6.85 4.33 -7.78
N GLY A 14 -5.77 4.14 -8.55
CA GLY A 14 -4.57 3.40 -8.16
C GLY A 14 -4.33 2.15 -9.00
N SER A 15 -3.06 1.83 -9.21
CA SER A 15 -2.56 0.77 -10.12
C SER A 15 -1.68 -0.26 -9.42
N GLY A 16 -1.77 -0.40 -8.10
CA GLY A 16 -1.17 -1.54 -7.41
C GLY A 16 -1.93 -2.85 -7.67
N PRO A 17 -1.55 -3.96 -7.02
CA PRO A 17 -2.24 -5.25 -7.14
C PRO A 17 -3.76 -5.16 -6.84
N ALA A 18 -4.16 -4.31 -5.88
CA ALA A 18 -5.57 -4.06 -5.59
C ALA A 18 -6.31 -3.41 -6.77
N GLY A 19 -5.75 -2.34 -7.33
CA GLY A 19 -6.36 -1.59 -8.43
C GLY A 19 -6.49 -2.42 -9.71
N TYR A 20 -5.41 -3.09 -10.13
CA TYR A 20 -5.48 -3.93 -11.33
C TYR A 20 -6.37 -5.16 -11.13
N THR A 21 -6.37 -5.79 -9.95
CA THR A 21 -7.30 -6.91 -9.71
C THR A 21 -8.75 -6.44 -9.75
N ALA A 22 -9.06 -5.27 -9.18
CA ALA A 22 -10.38 -4.67 -9.29
C ALA A 22 -10.77 -4.41 -10.76
N ALA A 23 -9.87 -3.82 -11.54
CA ALA A 23 -10.08 -3.55 -12.96
C ALA A 23 -10.33 -4.82 -13.77
N ILE A 24 -9.56 -5.89 -13.53
CA ILE A 24 -9.74 -7.19 -14.21
C ILE A 24 -11.14 -7.76 -13.95
N TYR A 25 -11.61 -7.75 -12.70
CA TYR A 25 -12.92 -8.28 -12.35
C TYR A 25 -14.05 -7.43 -12.93
N ALA A 26 -13.95 -6.09 -12.81
CA ALA A 26 -14.95 -5.18 -13.34
C ALA A 26 -15.04 -5.21 -14.87
N ALA A 27 -13.91 -5.27 -15.57
CA ALA A 27 -13.87 -5.38 -17.02
C ALA A 27 -14.51 -6.69 -17.50
N ARG A 28 -14.23 -7.81 -16.81
CA ARG A 28 -14.87 -9.10 -17.09
C ARG A 28 -16.38 -9.08 -16.83
N ALA A 29 -16.84 -8.29 -15.87
CA ALA A 29 -18.25 -8.05 -15.58
C ALA A 29 -18.91 -7.05 -16.55
N GLN A 30 -18.22 -6.62 -17.62
CA GLN A 30 -18.71 -5.67 -18.62
C GLN A 30 -18.99 -4.26 -18.08
N LEU A 31 -18.39 -3.86 -16.95
CA LEU A 31 -18.54 -2.53 -16.37
C LEU A 31 -17.64 -1.46 -17.02
N SER A 32 -16.79 -1.86 -17.99
CA SER A 32 -15.88 -0.96 -18.72
C SER A 32 -15.11 0.00 -17.78
N PRO A 33 -14.34 -0.51 -16.80
CA PRO A 33 -13.78 0.31 -15.75
C PRO A 33 -12.74 1.29 -16.31
N LEU A 34 -12.82 2.55 -15.86
CA LEU A 34 -11.80 3.56 -16.07
C LEU A 34 -10.84 3.58 -14.87
N VAL A 35 -9.55 3.40 -15.12
CA VAL A 35 -8.52 3.29 -14.08
C VAL A 35 -7.52 4.43 -14.20
N PHE A 36 -7.40 5.22 -13.14
CA PHE A 36 -6.34 6.21 -13.00
C PHE A 36 -5.15 5.56 -12.33
N GLU A 37 -4.09 5.34 -13.10
CA GLU A 37 -2.92 4.59 -12.69
C GLU A 37 -1.95 5.42 -11.85
N GLY A 38 -1.99 6.75 -11.97
CA GLY A 38 -0.95 7.66 -11.50
C GLY A 38 0.27 7.69 -12.43
N ILE A 39 1.11 8.72 -12.32
CA ILE A 39 2.36 8.82 -13.09
C ILE A 39 3.33 7.70 -12.67
N GLN A 40 3.37 7.39 -11.37
CA GLN A 40 4.11 6.25 -10.80
C GLN A 40 3.24 4.99 -10.77
N PHE A 41 2.83 4.51 -11.95
CA PHE A 41 1.94 3.35 -12.04
C PHE A 41 2.62 2.04 -11.63
N GLY A 42 1.83 1.03 -11.25
CA GLY A 42 2.29 -0.29 -10.80
C GLY A 42 2.51 -0.39 -9.28
N GLY A 43 2.49 0.73 -8.56
CA GLY A 43 2.57 0.75 -7.10
C GLY A 43 3.91 0.28 -6.54
N ALA A 44 3.92 -0.15 -5.27
CA ALA A 44 5.14 -0.42 -4.50
C ALA A 44 6.01 -1.56 -5.06
N LEU A 45 5.43 -2.48 -5.85
CA LEU A 45 6.21 -3.57 -6.45
C LEU A 45 7.15 -3.09 -7.57
N MET A 46 6.96 -1.88 -8.10
CA MET A 46 7.86 -1.34 -9.12
C MET A 46 9.26 -1.04 -8.58
N THR A 47 9.41 -0.89 -7.26
CA THR A 47 10.70 -0.58 -6.61
C THR A 47 11.36 -1.79 -5.97
N THR A 48 10.75 -2.98 -6.06
CA THR A 48 11.37 -4.23 -5.60
C THR A 48 11.99 -5.01 -6.76
N THR A 49 12.91 -5.92 -6.43
CA THR A 49 13.56 -6.81 -7.40
C THR A 49 12.77 -8.10 -7.54
N GLU A 50 12.93 -9.06 -6.63
CA GLU A 50 12.30 -10.39 -6.69
C GLU A 50 11.07 -10.50 -5.78
N VAL A 51 10.03 -11.15 -6.28
CA VAL A 51 8.80 -11.48 -5.54
C VAL A 51 8.63 -13.00 -5.50
N GLU A 52 8.95 -13.59 -4.35
CA GLU A 52 8.88 -15.05 -4.16
C GLU A 52 7.62 -15.52 -3.41
N ASN A 53 6.84 -14.59 -2.86
CA ASN A 53 5.71 -14.89 -1.97
C ASN A 53 4.32 -14.62 -2.60
N TYR A 54 4.28 -14.20 -3.87
CA TYR A 54 3.03 -14.12 -4.64
C TYR A 54 2.72 -15.48 -5.29
N PRO A 55 1.64 -16.18 -4.90
CA PRO A 55 1.37 -17.53 -5.38
C PRO A 55 1.07 -17.55 -6.88
N GLY A 56 1.64 -18.52 -7.59
CA GLY A 56 1.51 -18.66 -9.05
C GLY A 56 2.86 -18.66 -9.79
N PHE A 57 3.92 -18.18 -9.15
CA PHE A 57 5.26 -18.07 -9.72
C PHE A 57 6.24 -18.99 -8.99
N ARG A 58 6.38 -20.24 -9.47
CA ARG A 58 7.15 -21.28 -8.78
C ARG A 58 8.63 -20.93 -8.56
N ASP A 59 9.20 -20.13 -9.46
CA ASP A 59 10.61 -19.74 -9.46
C ASP A 59 10.79 -18.26 -9.07
N GLY A 60 9.75 -17.61 -8.52
CA GLY A 60 9.71 -16.16 -8.36
C GLY A 60 9.35 -15.41 -9.65
N ILE A 61 9.21 -14.09 -9.52
CA ILE A 61 9.01 -13.14 -10.61
C ILE A 61 9.49 -11.78 -10.15
N THR A 62 9.99 -10.94 -11.05
CA THR A 62 10.34 -9.58 -10.64
C THR A 62 9.10 -8.74 -10.34
N GLY A 63 9.22 -7.76 -9.44
CA GLY A 63 8.14 -6.83 -9.12
C GLY A 63 7.55 -6.15 -10.37
N PRO A 64 8.37 -5.53 -11.23
CA PRO A 64 7.91 -4.93 -12.49
C PRO A 64 7.24 -5.92 -13.46
N GLU A 65 7.78 -7.12 -13.63
CA GLU A 65 7.17 -8.13 -14.52
C GLU A 65 5.79 -8.59 -14.00
N LEU A 66 5.63 -8.73 -12.68
CA LEU A 66 4.35 -9.07 -12.07
C LEU A 66 3.31 -7.97 -12.34
N MET A 67 3.68 -6.71 -12.16
CA MET A 67 2.78 -5.59 -12.39
C MET A 67 2.43 -5.41 -13.87
N ASP A 68 3.39 -5.62 -14.78
CA ASP A 68 3.14 -5.63 -16.22
C ASP A 68 2.12 -6.71 -16.61
N GLN A 69 2.26 -7.94 -16.08
CA GLN A 69 1.28 -8.99 -16.34
C GLN A 69 -0.13 -8.63 -15.82
N MET A 70 -0.25 -8.01 -14.64
CA MET A 70 -1.53 -7.56 -14.12
C MET A 70 -2.14 -6.45 -14.99
N ARG A 71 -1.32 -5.49 -15.42
CA ARG A 71 -1.73 -4.37 -16.29
C ARG A 71 -2.25 -4.87 -17.63
N GLU A 72 -1.48 -5.73 -18.30
CA GLU A 72 -1.86 -6.33 -19.59
C GLU A 72 -3.09 -7.24 -19.46
N GLN A 73 -3.26 -7.92 -18.33
CA GLN A 73 -4.48 -8.68 -18.05
C GLN A 73 -5.71 -7.78 -17.91
N ALA A 74 -5.59 -6.61 -17.29
CA ALA A 74 -6.68 -5.63 -17.21
C ALA A 74 -7.06 -5.10 -18.61
N LEU A 75 -6.06 -4.71 -19.42
CA LEU A 75 -6.27 -4.27 -20.80
C LEU A 75 -6.93 -5.35 -21.67
N ARG A 76 -6.50 -6.60 -21.53
CA ARG A 76 -7.06 -7.74 -22.28
C ARG A 76 -8.58 -7.88 -22.12
N PHE A 77 -9.13 -7.53 -20.96
CA PHE A 77 -10.57 -7.59 -20.70
C PHE A 77 -11.30 -6.28 -20.97
N GLY A 78 -10.59 -5.22 -21.36
CA GLY A 78 -11.18 -3.94 -21.78
C GLY A 78 -11.22 -2.86 -20.70
N ALA A 79 -10.37 -2.92 -19.68
CA ALA A 79 -10.18 -1.77 -18.79
C ALA A 79 -9.54 -0.60 -19.57
N ASP A 80 -10.03 0.63 -19.34
CA ASP A 80 -9.43 1.86 -19.86
C ASP A 80 -8.42 2.37 -18.82
N LEU A 81 -7.13 2.33 -19.14
CA LEU A 81 -6.05 2.67 -18.21
C LEU A 81 -5.43 4.02 -18.59
N ARG A 82 -5.37 4.93 -17.62
CA ARG A 82 -4.82 6.28 -17.78
C ARG A 82 -3.63 6.49 -16.85
N MET A 83 -2.45 6.79 -17.41
CA MET A 83 -1.25 7.12 -16.64
C MET A 83 -1.28 8.56 -16.13
N GLU A 84 -2.30 8.87 -15.33
CA GLU A 84 -2.59 10.21 -14.83
C GLU A 84 -2.91 10.15 -13.34
N ASP A 85 -2.43 11.13 -12.58
CA ASP A 85 -2.75 11.27 -11.16
C ASP A 85 -4.10 11.97 -10.99
N VAL A 86 -4.89 11.48 -10.02
CA VAL A 86 -6.12 12.16 -9.60
C VAL A 86 -5.74 13.28 -8.64
N ASP A 87 -6.15 14.50 -8.98
CA ASP A 87 -5.86 15.71 -8.19
C ASP A 87 -6.92 15.96 -7.11
N ALA A 88 -8.18 15.61 -7.39
CA ALA A 88 -9.29 15.81 -6.48
C ALA A 88 -10.44 14.84 -6.76
N VAL A 89 -11.23 14.56 -5.72
CA VAL A 89 -12.49 13.80 -5.82
C VAL A 89 -13.62 14.50 -5.10
N SER A 90 -14.84 14.33 -5.62
CA SER A 90 -16.10 14.63 -4.94
C SER A 90 -16.93 13.35 -4.94
N LEU A 91 -17.13 12.78 -3.76
CA LEU A 91 -17.65 11.42 -3.59
C LEU A 91 -19.10 11.37 -3.11
N GLU A 92 -19.67 12.50 -2.71
CA GLU A 92 -21.04 12.58 -2.21
C GLU A 92 -22.09 12.38 -3.33
N GLY A 93 -23.18 11.71 -2.98
CA GLY A 93 -24.34 11.55 -3.85
C GLY A 93 -24.21 10.41 -4.87
N PRO A 94 -25.18 10.33 -5.80
CA PRO A 94 -25.29 9.18 -6.70
C PRO A 94 -24.17 9.16 -7.77
N ILE A 95 -23.70 10.33 -8.21
CA ILE A 95 -22.64 10.46 -9.22
C ILE A 95 -21.42 11.14 -8.62
N LYS A 96 -20.31 10.41 -8.60
CA LYS A 96 -19.01 10.83 -8.10
C LYS A 96 -18.26 11.56 -9.21
N THR A 97 -17.38 12.48 -8.82
CA THR A 97 -16.53 13.23 -9.74
C THR A 97 -15.06 13.04 -9.38
N VAL A 98 -14.23 12.79 -10.39
CA VAL A 98 -12.78 12.63 -10.30
C VAL A 98 -12.15 13.67 -11.22
N THR A 99 -11.24 14.48 -10.67
CA THR A 99 -10.56 15.57 -11.39
C THR A 99 -9.12 15.18 -11.67
N VAL A 100 -8.69 15.36 -12.92
CA VAL A 100 -7.34 15.08 -13.42
C VAL A 100 -6.91 16.26 -14.29
N GLY A 101 -5.97 17.06 -13.80
CA GLY A 101 -5.59 18.33 -14.41
C GLY A 101 -6.80 19.25 -14.64
N ASP A 102 -7.03 19.61 -15.91
CA ASP A 102 -8.16 20.42 -16.34
C ASP A 102 -9.39 19.59 -16.76
N GLU A 103 -9.37 18.27 -16.54
CA GLU A 103 -10.42 17.34 -16.93
C GLU A 103 -11.20 16.81 -15.73
N THR A 104 -12.48 16.52 -15.97
CA THR A 104 -13.37 15.95 -14.97
C THR A 104 -14.08 14.72 -15.53
N TYR A 105 -14.03 13.65 -14.75
CA TYR A 105 -14.62 12.35 -15.04
C TYR A 105 -15.71 12.06 -14.01
N ARG A 106 -16.78 11.37 -14.43
CA ARG A 106 -17.93 11.10 -13.57
C ARG A 106 -18.19 9.61 -13.49
N SER A 107 -18.56 9.09 -12.31
CA SER A 107 -18.91 7.69 -12.16
C SER A 107 -20.03 7.41 -11.16
N ARG A 108 -20.72 6.28 -11.33
CA ARG A 108 -21.71 5.79 -10.36
C ARG A 108 -21.03 5.20 -9.12
N ALA A 109 -19.91 4.50 -9.30
CA ALA A 109 -19.09 3.94 -8.22
C ALA A 109 -17.61 4.30 -8.34
N VAL A 110 -16.90 4.28 -7.22
CA VAL A 110 -15.43 4.49 -7.15
C VAL A 110 -14.80 3.42 -6.27
N ILE A 111 -13.70 2.81 -6.73
CA ILE A 111 -12.81 1.98 -5.91
C ILE A 111 -11.52 2.76 -5.63
N LEU A 112 -11.24 2.95 -4.34
CA LEU A 112 -10.04 3.58 -3.80
C LEU A 112 -8.96 2.52 -3.57
N ALA A 113 -7.87 2.57 -4.34
CA ALA A 113 -6.78 1.60 -4.32
C ALA A 113 -5.39 2.28 -4.34
N MET A 114 -5.30 3.48 -3.73
CA MET A 114 -4.09 4.32 -3.75
C MET A 114 -2.91 3.76 -2.91
N GLY A 115 -3.18 2.75 -2.08
CA GLY A 115 -2.19 2.07 -1.24
C GLY A 115 -1.62 2.96 -0.12
N ALA A 116 -0.48 2.55 0.42
CA ALA A 116 0.28 3.30 1.41
C ALA A 116 1.73 3.46 0.97
N ALA A 117 2.38 4.54 1.40
CA ALA A 117 3.81 4.77 1.22
C ALA A 117 4.56 4.35 2.49
N ALA A 118 5.65 3.60 2.33
CA ALA A 118 6.56 3.38 3.46
C ALA A 118 7.27 4.68 3.81
N ARG A 119 7.46 4.95 5.10
CA ARG A 119 8.25 6.09 5.55
C ARG A 119 9.74 5.77 5.41
N HIS A 120 10.47 6.71 4.83
CA HIS A 120 11.92 6.62 4.65
C HIS A 120 12.68 7.46 5.69
N LEU A 121 13.94 7.11 5.93
CA LEU A 121 14.82 7.86 6.83
C LEU A 121 15.25 9.21 6.23
N GLY A 122 15.35 9.29 4.90
CA GLY A 122 15.83 10.46 4.17
C GLY A 122 17.32 10.71 4.35
N VAL A 123 18.11 9.64 4.48
CA VAL A 123 19.57 9.72 4.71
C VAL A 123 20.36 9.36 3.44
N PRO A 124 21.59 9.87 3.29
CA PRO A 124 22.46 9.48 2.18
C PRO A 124 22.60 7.95 2.08
N GLY A 125 22.51 7.44 0.85
CA GLY A 125 22.64 6.03 0.50
C GLY A 125 21.36 5.20 0.61
N GLU A 126 20.32 5.67 1.32
CA GLU A 126 19.07 4.92 1.48
C GLU A 126 18.44 4.57 0.14
N GLU A 127 18.11 5.59 -0.68
CA GLU A 127 17.44 5.41 -1.97
C GLU A 127 18.26 4.56 -2.96
N ALA A 128 19.58 4.77 -3.01
CA ALA A 128 20.47 4.06 -3.92
C ALA A 128 20.65 2.57 -3.58
N LEU A 129 20.38 2.18 -2.33
CA LEU A 129 20.58 0.82 -1.82
C LEU A 129 19.25 0.08 -1.55
N ILE A 130 18.10 0.66 -1.92
CA ILE A 130 16.79 -0.04 -1.91
C ILE A 130 16.89 -1.27 -2.81
N GLY A 131 16.48 -2.43 -2.29
CA GLY A 131 16.58 -3.72 -2.99
C GLY A 131 18.01 -4.30 -3.06
N MET A 132 19.01 -3.54 -2.59
CA MET A 132 20.43 -3.93 -2.52
C MET A 132 20.96 -3.95 -1.08
N GLY A 133 20.05 -4.20 -0.12
CA GLY A 133 20.34 -4.27 1.32
C GLY A 133 19.43 -3.39 2.16
N VAL A 134 18.79 -2.37 1.57
CA VAL A 134 17.75 -1.57 2.24
C VAL A 134 16.36 -2.10 1.88
N SER A 135 15.50 -2.29 2.88
CA SER A 135 14.12 -2.76 2.72
C SER A 135 13.18 -2.06 3.72
N THR A 136 11.90 -1.98 3.38
CA THR A 136 10.81 -1.54 4.26
C THR A 136 9.82 -2.68 4.57
N CYS A 137 10.14 -3.92 4.19
CA CYS A 137 9.27 -5.08 4.36
C CYS A 137 10.07 -6.33 4.77
N ALA A 138 10.13 -6.61 6.08
CA ALA A 138 10.74 -7.84 6.58
C ALA A 138 10.14 -9.13 6.01
N THR A 139 8.82 -9.20 5.83
CA THR A 139 8.13 -10.38 5.28
C THR A 139 8.51 -10.67 3.82
N CYS A 140 8.86 -9.61 3.08
CA CYS A 140 9.26 -9.69 1.69
C CYS A 140 10.71 -10.18 1.58
N ASP A 141 11.63 -9.50 2.28
CA ASP A 141 13.07 -9.64 2.00
C ASP A 141 13.86 -10.38 3.07
N GLY A 142 13.27 -10.63 4.24
CA GLY A 142 13.98 -11.22 5.39
C GLY A 142 14.62 -12.57 5.10
N PHE A 143 14.07 -13.35 4.16
CA PHE A 143 14.62 -14.63 3.72
C PHE A 143 16.02 -14.50 3.10
N PHE A 144 16.33 -13.38 2.43
CA PHE A 144 17.60 -13.16 1.73
C PHE A 144 18.77 -12.87 2.68
N PHE A 145 18.51 -12.58 3.96
CA PHE A 145 19.52 -12.22 4.97
C PHE A 145 19.79 -13.38 5.94
N ARG A 146 19.85 -14.61 5.44
CA ARG A 146 20.12 -15.79 6.26
C ARG A 146 21.56 -15.77 6.77
N ASP A 147 21.73 -15.91 8.09
CA ASP A 147 23.03 -15.90 8.78
C ASP A 147 23.82 -14.59 8.61
N GLU A 148 23.11 -13.50 8.31
CA GLU A 148 23.66 -12.15 8.16
C GLU A 148 23.39 -11.28 9.41
N ASP A 149 24.18 -10.23 9.60
CA ASP A 149 23.94 -9.21 10.64
C ASP A 149 23.19 -8.02 10.03
N ILE A 150 22.04 -7.67 10.63
CA ILE A 150 21.14 -6.65 10.08
C ILE A 150 20.70 -5.63 11.14
N VAL A 151 20.23 -4.48 10.66
CA VAL A 151 19.60 -3.44 11.48
C VAL A 151 18.12 -3.31 11.16
N VAL A 152 17.30 -3.09 12.19
CA VAL A 152 15.92 -2.63 12.08
C VAL A 152 15.83 -1.23 12.68
N VAL A 153 15.33 -0.26 11.91
CA VAL A 153 15.18 1.13 12.38
C VAL A 153 13.73 1.38 12.75
N GLY A 154 13.47 1.71 14.02
CA GLY A 154 12.14 2.06 14.49
C GLY A 154 11.89 1.76 15.97
N GLY A 155 10.75 2.22 16.48
CA GLY A 155 10.41 2.07 17.90
C GLY A 155 8.91 1.92 18.19
N GLY A 156 8.12 1.59 17.17
CA GLY A 156 6.70 1.20 17.31
C GLY A 156 6.52 -0.31 17.24
N ASP A 157 5.27 -0.78 17.25
CA ASP A 157 4.97 -2.21 17.15
C ASP A 157 5.51 -2.83 15.85
N SER A 158 5.43 -2.13 14.72
CA SER A 158 5.99 -2.61 13.43
C SER A 158 7.48 -2.96 13.54
N ALA A 159 8.29 -2.12 14.19
CA ALA A 159 9.72 -2.41 14.36
C ALA A 159 9.96 -3.65 15.24
N MET A 160 9.13 -3.87 16.27
CA MET A 160 9.25 -5.05 17.13
C MET A 160 8.80 -6.32 16.42
N GLU A 161 7.73 -6.25 15.62
CA GLU A 161 7.23 -7.34 14.80
C GLU A 161 8.25 -7.76 13.75
N GLU A 162 8.74 -6.80 12.98
CA GLU A 162 9.73 -7.03 11.92
C GLU A 162 11.04 -7.57 12.49
N ALA A 163 11.58 -6.96 13.55
CA ALA A 163 12.80 -7.47 14.19
C ALA A 163 12.62 -8.90 14.71
N THR A 164 11.49 -9.20 15.35
CA THR A 164 11.19 -10.55 15.84
C THR A 164 11.09 -11.55 14.69
N PHE A 165 10.42 -11.19 13.60
CA PHE A 165 10.30 -12.02 12.41
C PHE A 165 11.68 -12.29 11.78
N LEU A 166 12.52 -11.28 11.65
CA LEU A 166 13.84 -11.37 11.03
C LEU A 166 14.82 -12.28 11.80
N THR A 167 14.65 -12.46 13.12
CA THR A 167 15.48 -13.40 13.90
C THR A 167 15.39 -14.85 13.45
N ARG A 168 14.35 -15.21 12.67
CA ARG A 168 14.19 -16.51 12.02
C ARG A 168 15.26 -16.78 10.96
N PHE A 169 15.84 -15.73 10.37
CA PHE A 169 16.78 -15.82 9.26
C PHE A 169 18.16 -15.27 9.65
N ALA A 170 18.20 -14.05 10.20
CA ALA A 170 19.43 -13.33 10.50
C ALA A 170 20.25 -14.01 11.62
N ARG A 171 21.57 -13.81 11.56
CA ARG A 171 22.49 -14.15 12.65
C ARG A 171 22.24 -13.27 13.87
N SER A 172 22.18 -11.95 13.66
CA SER A 172 21.84 -10.96 14.68
C SER A 172 20.95 -9.85 14.11
N VAL A 173 20.13 -9.25 14.97
CA VAL A 173 19.26 -8.12 14.63
C VAL A 173 19.51 -7.00 15.61
N THR A 174 19.98 -5.85 15.12
CA THR A 174 20.14 -4.64 15.95
C THR A 174 18.98 -3.69 15.71
N ILE A 175 18.15 -3.46 16.74
CA ILE A 175 17.11 -2.43 16.69
C ILE A 175 17.73 -1.08 17.02
N VAL A 176 17.72 -0.15 16.05
CA VAL A 176 18.16 1.23 16.22
C VAL A 176 16.95 2.12 16.44
N HIS A 177 16.91 2.80 17.59
CA HIS A 177 15.83 3.72 17.94
C HIS A 177 16.36 5.04 18.50
N ARG A 178 15.82 6.15 17.98
CA ARG A 178 16.29 7.51 18.26
C ARG A 178 15.94 8.05 19.66
N ARG A 179 15.26 7.27 20.50
CA ARG A 179 14.85 7.64 21.86
C ARG A 179 15.09 6.47 22.82
N GLU A 180 15.00 6.74 24.12
CA GLU A 180 14.99 5.70 25.16
C GLU A 180 13.64 4.96 25.22
N GLU A 181 12.56 5.71 25.03
CA GLU A 181 11.20 5.21 25.19
C GLU A 181 10.62 4.75 23.85
N PHE A 182 9.90 3.63 23.90
CA PHE A 182 9.21 3.01 22.75
C PHE A 182 7.75 3.43 22.71
N ARG A 183 7.20 3.53 21.49
CA ARG A 183 5.76 3.60 21.26
C ARG A 183 5.12 2.21 21.16
N ALA A 184 5.93 1.17 20.96
CA ALA A 184 5.48 -0.21 20.90
C ALA A 184 4.70 -0.60 22.15
N SER A 185 3.67 -1.43 21.96
CA SER A 185 2.95 -2.08 23.03
C SER A 185 3.91 -2.86 23.94
N ARG A 186 3.59 -2.87 25.24
CA ARG A 186 4.46 -3.48 26.25
C ARG A 186 4.79 -4.94 25.93
N ILE A 187 3.79 -5.71 25.48
CA ILE A 187 3.95 -7.14 25.17
C ILE A 187 4.91 -7.36 23.99
N MET A 188 4.88 -6.51 22.97
CA MET A 188 5.75 -6.64 21.81
C MET A 188 7.18 -6.28 22.14
N LEU A 189 7.37 -5.20 22.91
CA LEU A 189 8.69 -4.82 23.41
C LEU A 189 9.30 -5.90 24.32
N GLU A 190 8.51 -6.49 25.22
CA GLU A 190 8.97 -7.57 26.11
C GLU A 190 9.38 -8.82 25.31
N ARG A 191 8.60 -9.20 24.30
CA ARG A 191 8.95 -10.32 23.40
C ARG A 191 10.26 -10.07 22.66
N ALA A 192 10.44 -8.87 22.10
CA ALA A 192 11.67 -8.52 21.40
C ALA A 192 12.88 -8.51 22.36
N ARG A 193 12.73 -7.98 23.58
CA ARG A 193 13.77 -8.00 24.63
C ARG A 193 14.15 -9.40 25.11
N ALA A 194 13.23 -10.34 25.07
CA ALA A 194 13.48 -11.72 25.46
C ALA A 194 14.21 -12.55 24.39
N ASN A 195 14.40 -12.01 23.18
CA ASN A 195 15.05 -12.72 22.08
C ASN A 195 16.57 -12.46 22.09
N GLU A 196 17.36 -13.51 22.28
CA GLU A 196 18.82 -13.45 22.40
C GLU A 196 19.54 -12.94 21.14
N LYS A 197 18.89 -13.00 19.97
CA LYS A 197 19.43 -12.46 18.72
C LYS A 197 19.22 -10.94 18.56
N ILE A 198 18.38 -10.33 19.40
CA ILE A 198 18.03 -8.92 19.30
C ILE A 198 18.88 -8.09 20.25
N THR A 199 19.58 -7.11 19.70
CA THR A 199 20.28 -6.06 20.46
C THR A 199 19.57 -4.73 20.28
N PHE A 200 19.43 -3.95 21.36
CA PHE A 200 18.81 -2.63 21.31
C PHE A 200 19.87 -1.54 21.36
N LEU A 201 19.87 -0.65 20.37
CA LEU A 201 20.70 0.53 20.31
C LEU A 201 19.82 1.79 20.42
N LEU A 202 19.63 2.23 21.66
CA LEU A 202 18.74 3.35 22.00
C LEU A 202 19.45 4.69 21.86
N ASN A 203 18.68 5.78 21.87
CA ASN A 203 19.18 7.13 21.66
C ASN A 203 20.10 7.21 20.45
N THR A 204 19.78 6.50 19.37
CA THR A 204 20.69 6.39 18.23
C THR A 204 19.86 6.48 16.96
N GLN A 205 20.38 7.22 15.99
CA GLN A 205 19.80 7.33 14.66
C GLN A 205 20.83 6.96 13.61
N VAL A 206 20.36 6.36 12.52
CA VAL A 206 21.15 6.21 11.29
C VAL A 206 21.30 7.59 10.65
N THR A 207 22.52 7.92 10.21
CA THR A 207 22.84 9.18 9.53
C THR A 207 23.29 8.98 8.08
N ALA A 208 23.73 7.78 7.71
CA ALA A 208 23.99 7.36 6.34
C ALA A 208 23.99 5.82 6.25
N ILE A 209 23.70 5.30 5.07
CA ILE A 209 23.81 3.88 4.73
C ILE A 209 24.88 3.77 3.64
N GLU A 210 25.90 2.96 3.87
CA GLU A 210 27.09 2.88 3.00
C GLU A 210 27.12 1.50 2.31
N GLY A 211 27.64 1.47 1.08
CA GLY A 211 27.76 0.25 0.31
C GLY A 211 27.88 0.48 -1.20
N ASP A 212 28.63 -0.40 -1.88
CA ASP A 212 28.70 -0.46 -3.35
C ASP A 212 29.10 -1.89 -3.78
N PRO A 213 28.26 -2.65 -4.51
CA PRO A 213 26.90 -2.31 -4.94
C PRO A 213 25.82 -2.61 -3.86
N LYS A 214 26.21 -3.21 -2.73
CA LYS A 214 25.30 -3.61 -1.64
C LYS A 214 25.70 -2.97 -0.32
N VAL A 215 24.74 -2.84 0.59
CA VAL A 215 24.96 -2.35 1.96
C VAL A 215 26.14 -3.09 2.62
N SER A 216 27.07 -2.32 3.19
CA SER A 216 28.20 -2.83 3.98
C SER A 216 28.16 -2.36 5.43
N ASP A 217 27.56 -1.19 5.69
CA ASP A 217 27.47 -0.62 7.02
C ASP A 217 26.49 0.55 7.11
N VAL A 218 26.22 0.96 8.35
CA VAL A 218 25.49 2.17 8.68
C VAL A 218 26.33 3.11 9.54
N ARG A 219 26.25 4.40 9.25
CA ARG A 219 26.72 5.45 10.15
C ARG A 219 25.64 5.78 11.17
N LEU A 220 26.05 5.92 12.41
CA LEU A 220 25.17 6.11 13.55
C LEU A 220 25.58 7.38 14.30
N ARG A 221 24.58 8.07 14.85
CA ARG A 221 24.80 9.17 15.79
C ARG A 221 23.93 8.98 17.02
N ASN A 222 24.56 9.02 18.19
CA ASN A 222 23.86 9.04 19.45
C ASN A 222 23.14 10.39 19.61
N THR A 223 21.83 10.38 19.81
CA THR A 223 20.98 11.57 19.90
C THR A 223 21.09 12.29 21.24
N ALA A 224 21.63 11.65 22.27
CA ALA A 224 21.84 12.27 23.58
C ALA A 224 23.24 12.88 23.72
N THR A 225 24.28 12.22 23.20
CA THR A 225 25.68 12.64 23.36
C THR A 225 26.28 13.30 22.12
N GLY A 226 25.69 13.08 20.93
CA GLY A 226 26.25 13.50 19.66
C GLY A 226 27.40 12.61 19.15
N GLU A 227 27.75 11.54 19.86
CA GLU A 227 28.81 10.62 19.47
C GLU A 227 28.46 9.90 18.16
N GLU A 228 29.41 9.86 17.22
CA GLU A 228 29.27 9.16 15.94
C GLU A 228 29.97 7.82 15.99
N SER A 229 29.36 6.81 15.39
CA SER A 229 29.91 5.45 15.30
C SER A 229 29.52 4.78 13.98
N LYS A 230 30.11 3.62 13.75
CA LYS A 230 29.88 2.77 12.58
C LYS A 230 29.39 1.41 13.07
N LEU A 231 28.44 0.82 12.36
CA LEU A 231 28.02 -0.56 12.57
C LEU A 231 28.03 -1.31 11.24
N ASP A 232 28.87 -2.34 11.15
CA ASP A 232 28.95 -3.21 9.97
C ASP A 232 27.72 -4.12 9.93
N VAL A 233 26.96 -4.04 8.84
CA VAL A 233 25.73 -4.83 8.59
C VAL A 233 25.55 -4.99 7.09
N THR A 234 24.85 -6.06 6.69
CA THR A 234 24.57 -6.30 5.28
C THR A 234 23.13 -5.96 4.91
N GLY A 235 22.26 -5.70 5.90
CA GLY A 235 20.86 -5.34 5.69
C GLY A 235 20.34 -4.25 6.64
N VAL A 236 19.49 -3.36 6.12
CA VAL A 236 18.80 -2.29 6.86
C VAL A 236 17.31 -2.35 6.55
N PHE A 237 16.51 -2.64 7.58
CA PHE A 237 15.07 -2.69 7.51
C PHE A 237 14.47 -1.45 8.18
N VAL A 238 13.82 -0.59 7.40
CA VAL A 238 13.24 0.68 7.84
C VAL A 238 11.77 0.45 8.23
N ALA A 239 11.52 0.32 9.54
CA ALA A 239 10.23 -0.01 10.13
C ALA A 239 9.65 1.16 10.95
N ILE A 240 9.63 2.37 10.37
CA ILE A 240 9.16 3.61 11.02
C ILE A 240 7.70 3.98 10.68
N GLY A 241 6.97 3.05 10.08
CA GLY A 241 5.55 3.16 9.75
C GLY A 241 5.29 3.42 8.28
N HIS A 242 4.00 3.49 7.94
CA HIS A 242 3.51 3.76 6.60
C HIS A 242 2.53 4.94 6.66
N ASP A 243 2.41 5.67 5.56
CA ASP A 243 1.44 6.73 5.35
C ASP A 243 0.43 6.26 4.29
N PRO A 244 -0.83 5.90 4.67
CA PRO A 244 -1.86 5.60 3.70
C PRO A 244 -2.15 6.83 2.83
N ARG A 245 -2.27 6.64 1.51
CA ARG A 245 -2.50 7.73 0.55
C ARG A 245 -3.97 8.18 0.54
N SER A 246 -4.46 8.64 1.69
CA SER A 246 -5.86 9.02 1.93
C SER A 246 -6.13 10.52 1.78
N GLU A 247 -5.14 11.30 1.31
CA GLU A 247 -5.23 12.76 1.19
C GLU A 247 -6.43 13.20 0.34
N LEU A 248 -6.72 12.48 -0.76
CA LEU A 248 -7.84 12.77 -1.66
C LEU A 248 -9.21 12.66 -1.00
N VAL A 249 -9.35 11.80 0.01
CA VAL A 249 -10.65 11.43 0.59
C VAL A 249 -10.86 11.95 2.01
N ARG A 250 -9.84 12.62 2.56
CA ARG A 250 -9.89 13.19 3.91
C ARG A 250 -11.06 14.17 4.04
N GLY A 251 -11.90 13.93 5.05
CA GLY A 251 -13.10 14.73 5.30
C GLY A 251 -14.32 14.35 4.46
N GLN A 252 -14.20 13.38 3.54
CA GLN A 252 -15.32 12.80 2.79
C GLN A 252 -15.59 11.35 3.21
N VAL A 253 -14.54 10.57 3.46
CA VAL A 253 -14.60 9.16 3.90
C VAL A 253 -14.07 9.05 5.32
N GLU A 254 -14.65 8.17 6.14
CA GLU A 254 -14.17 7.88 7.49
C GLU A 254 -12.78 7.23 7.45
N LEU A 255 -11.85 7.82 8.20
CA LEU A 255 -10.49 7.33 8.40
C LEU A 255 -10.30 6.94 9.86
N ASP A 256 -9.38 6.02 10.14
CA ASP A 256 -8.92 5.81 11.51
C ASP A 256 -7.92 6.91 11.96
N ASP A 257 -7.46 6.82 13.21
CA ASP A 257 -6.54 7.80 13.79
C ASP A 257 -5.16 7.85 13.09
N ASP A 258 -4.78 6.76 12.39
CA ASP A 258 -3.54 6.64 11.63
C ASP A 258 -3.73 7.02 10.14
N GLY A 259 -4.96 7.34 9.74
CA GLY A 259 -5.32 7.84 8.41
C GLY A 259 -5.72 6.76 7.40
N TYR A 260 -5.88 5.50 7.79
CA TYR A 260 -6.34 4.43 6.91
C TYR A 260 -7.85 4.55 6.68
N VAL A 261 -8.31 4.20 5.47
CA VAL A 261 -9.74 4.21 5.16
C VAL A 261 -10.43 3.07 5.91
N GLN A 262 -11.52 3.39 6.62
CA GLN A 262 -12.33 2.38 7.29
C GLN A 262 -13.34 1.76 6.33
N THR A 263 -13.45 0.43 6.36
CA THR A 263 -14.46 -0.32 5.61
C THR A 263 -15.39 -1.08 6.55
N GLN A 264 -16.59 -1.40 6.06
CA GLN A 264 -17.55 -2.20 6.81
C GLN A 264 -17.02 -3.62 7.09
N PRO A 265 -17.39 -4.25 8.22
CA PRO A 265 -16.96 -5.61 8.52
C PRO A 265 -17.31 -6.58 7.40
N HIS A 266 -16.31 -7.35 6.94
CA HIS A 266 -16.45 -8.33 5.86
C HIS A 266 -16.87 -7.76 4.49
N SER A 267 -16.68 -6.47 4.25
CA SER A 267 -16.90 -5.80 2.97
C SER A 267 -15.80 -4.77 2.71
N THR A 268 -15.72 -4.29 1.47
CA THR A 268 -14.86 -3.15 1.10
C THR A 268 -15.60 -1.82 1.06
N ALA A 269 -16.91 -1.81 1.34
CA ALA A 269 -17.71 -0.60 1.37
C ALA A 269 -17.20 0.38 2.44
N THR A 270 -17.07 1.65 2.08
CA THR A 270 -16.64 2.72 2.99
C THR A 270 -17.85 3.36 3.70
N SER A 271 -17.63 4.48 4.40
CA SER A 271 -18.72 5.29 4.96
C SER A 271 -19.56 6.03 3.90
N VAL A 272 -19.12 6.05 2.63
CA VAL A 272 -19.81 6.73 1.53
C VAL A 272 -20.39 5.70 0.56
N GLU A 273 -21.68 5.85 0.23
CA GLU A 273 -22.39 4.92 -0.64
C GLU A 273 -21.84 4.92 -2.08
N GLY A 274 -21.59 3.71 -2.61
CA GLY A 274 -20.96 3.53 -3.92
C GLY A 274 -19.46 3.82 -3.94
N VAL A 275 -18.82 3.98 -2.77
CA VAL A 275 -17.37 4.11 -2.64
C VAL A 275 -16.83 2.91 -1.86
N PHE A 276 -15.87 2.23 -2.46
CA PHE A 276 -15.22 1.03 -1.91
C PHE A 276 -13.71 1.29 -1.78
N ALA A 277 -13.04 0.61 -0.86
CA ALA A 277 -11.60 0.75 -0.66
C ALA A 277 -10.90 -0.62 -0.54
N ALA A 278 -9.69 -0.72 -1.09
CA ALA A 278 -8.94 -1.96 -1.15
C ALA A 278 -7.43 -1.76 -0.97
N GLY A 279 -6.74 -2.86 -0.67
CA GLY A 279 -5.30 -2.89 -0.47
C GLY A 279 -4.84 -2.09 0.75
N ASP A 280 -3.59 -1.66 0.69
CA ASP A 280 -2.88 -1.06 1.83
C ASP A 280 -3.38 0.34 2.22
N LEU A 281 -4.34 0.90 1.46
CA LEU A 281 -5.08 2.10 1.89
C LEU A 281 -6.00 1.80 3.09
N VAL A 282 -6.40 0.54 3.23
CA VAL A 282 -7.24 0.01 4.32
C VAL A 282 -6.40 -0.89 5.23
N ASP A 283 -5.63 -1.81 4.64
CA ASP A 283 -4.90 -2.85 5.36
C ASP A 283 -3.59 -2.32 5.97
N HIS A 284 -3.60 -2.18 7.29
CA HIS A 284 -2.43 -1.84 8.10
C HIS A 284 -1.87 -3.05 8.88
N ILE A 285 -2.36 -4.26 8.58
CA ILE A 285 -1.99 -5.50 9.26
C ILE A 285 -1.11 -6.38 8.38
N TYR A 286 -1.55 -6.71 7.15
CA TYR A 286 -0.85 -7.69 6.31
C TYR A 286 0.10 -7.03 5.30
N ARG A 287 -0.38 -6.02 4.57
CA ARG A 287 0.40 -5.25 3.57
C ARG A 287 1.18 -6.15 2.59
N GLN A 288 0.49 -7.09 1.96
CA GLN A 288 1.06 -8.00 0.97
C GLN A 288 0.38 -7.84 -0.37
N ALA A 289 1.12 -8.01 -1.46
CA ALA A 289 0.57 -7.94 -2.81
C ALA A 289 -0.62 -8.90 -3.02
N ILE A 290 -0.57 -10.10 -2.42
CA ILE A 290 -1.65 -11.08 -2.53
C ILE A 290 -2.90 -10.72 -1.70
N THR A 291 -2.74 -10.10 -0.53
CA THR A 291 -3.89 -9.60 0.25
C THR A 291 -4.50 -8.37 -0.41
N ALA A 292 -3.68 -7.49 -0.98
CA ALA A 292 -4.11 -6.36 -1.78
C ALA A 292 -4.88 -6.81 -3.04
N ALA A 293 -4.38 -7.80 -3.78
CA ALA A 293 -5.10 -8.38 -4.92
C ALA A 293 -6.46 -8.98 -4.50
N GLY A 294 -6.48 -9.74 -3.41
CA GLY A 294 -7.73 -10.32 -2.87
C GLY A 294 -8.77 -9.28 -2.46
N THR A 295 -8.35 -8.19 -1.82
CA THR A 295 -9.26 -7.08 -1.46
C THR A 295 -9.68 -6.27 -2.69
N GLY A 296 -8.84 -6.13 -3.71
CA GLY A 296 -9.21 -5.55 -5.00
C GLY A 296 -10.31 -6.34 -5.72
N CYS A 297 -10.19 -7.67 -5.72
CA CYS A 297 -11.26 -8.57 -6.19
C CYS A 297 -12.57 -8.34 -5.40
N SER A 298 -12.47 -8.31 -4.07
CA SER A 298 -13.61 -8.08 -3.19
C SER A 298 -14.30 -6.74 -3.49
N ALA A 299 -13.52 -5.67 -3.68
CA ALA A 299 -14.04 -4.34 -4.02
C ALA A 299 -14.74 -4.28 -5.37
N SER A 300 -14.21 -4.98 -6.38
CA SER A 300 -14.90 -5.05 -7.66
C SER A 300 -16.22 -5.82 -7.58
N ILE A 301 -16.30 -6.88 -6.78
CA ILE A 301 -17.53 -7.67 -6.61
C ILE A 301 -18.56 -6.89 -5.81
N ASP A 302 -18.15 -6.21 -4.74
CA ASP A 302 -19.05 -5.36 -3.95
C ASP A 302 -19.58 -4.20 -4.80
N ALA A 303 -18.73 -3.56 -5.62
CA ALA A 303 -19.14 -2.51 -6.53
C ALA A 303 -20.10 -3.00 -7.62
N GLU A 304 -19.83 -4.16 -8.23
CA GLU A 304 -20.71 -4.75 -9.26
C GLU A 304 -22.11 -5.04 -8.70
N ARG A 305 -22.19 -5.67 -7.52
CA ARG A 305 -23.47 -5.97 -6.87
C ARG A 305 -24.24 -4.70 -6.52
N TRP A 306 -23.56 -3.71 -5.95
CA TRP A 306 -24.18 -2.42 -5.63
C TRP A 306 -24.70 -1.71 -6.89
N LEU A 307 -23.94 -1.72 -7.99
CA LEU A 307 -24.37 -1.16 -9.28
C LEU A 307 -25.58 -1.89 -9.88
N ALA A 308 -25.66 -3.21 -9.70
CA ALA A 308 -26.81 -4.00 -10.13
C ALA A 308 -28.06 -3.69 -9.29
N GLU A 309 -27.91 -3.53 -7.97
CA GLU A 309 -29.01 -3.19 -7.07
C GLU A 309 -29.62 -1.83 -7.42
N ILE A 310 -28.80 -0.78 -7.57
CA ILE A 310 -29.31 0.56 -7.94
C ILE A 310 -29.89 0.60 -9.36
N GLY A 311 -29.38 -0.24 -10.28
CA GLY A 311 -29.91 -0.35 -11.64
C GLY A 311 -31.23 -1.12 -11.72
N SER A 312 -31.55 -1.91 -10.69
CA SER A 312 -32.79 -2.68 -10.56
C SER A 312 -33.88 -1.99 -9.73
N ALA A 313 -33.56 -0.85 -9.11
CA ALA A 313 -34.55 -0.02 -8.43
C ALA A 313 -35.59 0.49 -9.45
N PRO A 314 -36.90 0.34 -9.20
CA PRO A 314 -37.92 0.84 -10.11
C PRO A 314 -37.72 2.35 -10.28
N SER A 315 -37.60 2.80 -11.53
CA SER A 315 -37.63 4.23 -11.81
C SER A 315 -38.96 4.78 -11.34
N ASP A 316 -38.93 5.83 -10.51
CA ASP A 316 -40.13 6.53 -10.04
C ASP A 316 -40.97 7.16 -11.19
N GLU A 317 -40.56 6.97 -12.45
CA GLU A 317 -41.29 7.42 -13.64
C GLU A 317 -42.42 6.46 -14.09
N GLU A 318 -42.49 5.22 -13.59
CA GLU A 318 -43.49 4.24 -14.09
C GLU A 318 -44.82 4.18 -13.30
N THR A 319 -45.09 5.12 -12.38
CA THR A 319 -46.38 5.15 -11.62
C THR A 319 -47.39 6.21 -12.09
N ALA A 320 -47.19 6.84 -13.25
CA ALA A 320 -48.17 7.75 -13.83
C ALA A 320 -48.89 7.13 -15.05
N ILE A 321 -49.67 6.06 -14.84
CA ILE A 321 -50.76 5.72 -15.75
C ILE A 321 -52.03 6.38 -15.21
N PRO A 322 -52.53 7.48 -15.80
CA PRO A 322 -53.80 8.04 -15.40
C PRO A 322 -54.92 7.09 -15.81
N VAL A 323 -55.61 6.52 -14.82
CA VAL A 323 -56.90 5.87 -15.04
C VAL A 323 -57.97 6.96 -15.15
N ARG A 324 -58.49 7.08 -16.38
CA ARG A 324 -59.67 7.83 -16.87
C ARG A 324 -59.47 9.27 -17.31
#